data_AF-A0A5E5Q5B4-F1
#
_entry.id   AF-A0A5E5Q5B4-F1
#
_cell.length_a   1.000
_cell.length_b   1.000
_cell.length_c   1.000
_cell.angle_alpha   90.00
_cell.angle_beta   90.00
_cell.angle_gamma   90.00
#
_symmetry.space_group_name_H-M   'P 1'
#
loop_
_entity.id
_entity.type
_entity.pdbx_description
1 polymer ?
#
loop_
_entity_poly.entity_id
_entity_poly.type
_entity_poly.pdbx_seq_one_letter_code
_entity_poly.pdbx_strand_id
1 'polypeptide(L)' 'DTNAATKEKCYGVVKAGQNDCATKTSSCAGSSNADGQKDAFIALPKGLCDKLVGGNLTSS' A
#
# COMPACT_ATOMS: atom_id res chain seq x y z
N ASP A 1 -14.39 6.84 22.28
CA ASP A 1 -13.78 7.45 21.08
C ASP A 1 -12.32 7.07 20.89
N THR A 2 -12.05 5.79 20.60
CA THR A 2 -10.67 5.28 20.43
C THR A 2 -10.55 4.62 19.06
N ASN A 3 -10.80 5.41 18.01
CA ASN A 3 -10.72 4.95 16.62
C ASN A 3 -9.56 5.67 15.91
N ALA A 4 -8.40 5.74 16.56
CA ALA A 4 -7.16 6.00 15.85
C ALA A 4 -6.83 4.72 15.08
N ALA A 5 -7.45 4.54 13.91
CA ALA A 5 -7.15 3.46 12.99
C ALA A 5 -5.65 3.58 12.64
N THR A 6 -4.80 2.83 13.35
CA THR A 6 -3.38 2.75 13.02
C THR A 6 -3.34 2.25 11.59
N LYS A 7 -2.92 3.11 10.66
CA LYS A 7 -2.85 2.73 9.27
C LYS A 7 -1.70 1.73 9.09
N GLU A 8 -1.94 0.68 8.34
CA GLU A 8 -0.94 -0.29 7.90
C GLU A 8 -0.59 -0.05 6.44
N LYS A 9 0.66 -0.31 6.07
CA LYS A 9 1.09 -0.25 4.68
C LYS A 9 0.69 -1.56 4.02
N CYS A 10 -0.15 -1.47 2.99
CA CYS A 10 -0.57 -2.63 2.20
C CYS A 10 0.07 -2.57 0.83
N TYR A 11 0.92 -3.55 0.55
CA TYR A 11 1.68 -3.74 -0.68
C TYR A 11 0.97 -4.73 -1.61
N GLY A 12 1.29 -4.70 -2.91
CA GLY A 12 0.79 -5.68 -3.88
C GLY A 12 -0.68 -5.49 -4.31
N VAL A 13 -1.38 -4.51 -3.74
CA VAL A 13 -2.79 -4.17 -4.08
C VAL A 13 -2.93 -2.80 -4.75
N VAL A 14 -1.83 -2.06 -4.87
CA VAL A 14 -1.81 -0.72 -5.42
C VAL A 14 -1.99 -0.78 -6.94
N LYS A 15 -2.86 0.07 -7.50
CA LYS A 15 -2.94 0.28 -8.95
C LYS A 15 -1.82 1.15 -9.48
N ALA A 16 -1.55 1.08 -10.78
CA ALA A 16 -0.65 2.01 -11.46
C ALA A 16 -1.09 3.47 -11.16
N GLY A 17 -0.13 4.30 -10.76
CA GLY A 17 -0.32 5.71 -10.43
C GLY A 17 -1.06 5.99 -9.12
N GLN A 18 -1.36 4.99 -8.29
CA GLN A 18 -2.25 5.15 -7.12
C GLN A 18 -1.61 4.75 -5.76
N ASN A 19 -0.29 4.80 -5.64
CA ASN A 19 0.38 4.62 -4.34
C ASN A 19 0.42 5.91 -3.54
N ASP A 20 0.37 5.77 -2.21
CA ASP A 20 0.34 6.93 -1.29
C ASP A 20 1.68 7.66 -1.26
N CYS A 21 2.77 6.94 -1.03
CA CYS A 21 4.13 7.49 -0.92
C CYS A 21 5.13 6.34 -0.99
N ALA A 22 6.38 6.60 -1.37
CA ALA A 22 7.50 5.65 -1.32
C ALA A 22 7.30 4.25 -1.94
N THR A 23 7.88 4.08 -3.13
CA THR A 23 8.28 2.80 -3.72
C THR A 23 9.76 2.54 -3.44
N LYS A 24 10.34 1.46 -3.99
CA LYS A 24 11.78 1.18 -3.87
C LYS A 24 12.65 2.23 -4.59
N THR A 25 12.09 2.91 -5.59
CA THR A 25 12.84 3.81 -6.48
C THR A 25 12.40 5.28 -6.39
N SER A 26 11.21 5.57 -5.87
CA SER A 26 10.67 6.92 -5.80
C SER A 26 9.94 7.16 -4.49
N SER A 27 10.13 8.33 -3.88
CA SER A 27 9.37 8.74 -2.70
C SER A 27 8.00 9.34 -3.05
N CYS A 28 7.76 9.72 -4.31
CA CYS A 28 6.56 10.43 -4.70
C CYS A 28 5.32 9.52 -4.72
N ALA A 29 4.18 10.08 -4.32
CA ALA A 29 2.86 9.51 -4.56
C ALA A 29 2.63 9.32 -6.07
N GLY A 30 1.87 8.29 -6.44
CA GLY A 30 1.54 8.00 -7.84
C GLY A 30 2.71 7.58 -8.73
N SER A 31 3.83 7.14 -8.14
CA SER A 31 5.00 6.62 -8.86
C SER A 31 4.93 5.12 -9.18
N SER A 32 3.87 4.42 -8.75
CA SER A 32 3.63 3.03 -9.14
C SER A 32 3.41 2.93 -10.66
N ASN A 33 4.17 2.10 -11.35
CA ASN A 33 4.10 1.96 -12.81
C ASN A 33 3.20 0.81 -13.26
N ALA A 34 2.83 -0.09 -12.34
CA ALA A 34 2.04 -1.27 -12.63
C ALA A 34 1.00 -1.52 -11.54
N ASP A 35 -0.07 -2.22 -11.91
CA ASP A 35 -1.01 -2.78 -10.96
C ASP A 35 -0.32 -3.90 -10.15
N GLY A 36 -0.55 -3.89 -8.84
CA GLY A 36 0.04 -4.85 -7.92
C GLY A 36 1.55 -4.71 -7.74
N GLN A 37 2.12 -3.52 -7.95
CA GLN A 37 3.54 -3.28 -7.73
C GLN A 37 3.90 -3.60 -6.27
N LYS A 38 4.85 -4.53 -6.07
CA LYS A 38 5.11 -5.15 -4.76
C LYS A 38 5.86 -4.26 -3.78
N ASP A 39 6.51 -3.22 -4.27
CA ASP A 39 7.21 -2.22 -3.48
C ASP A 39 6.41 -0.93 -3.29
N ALA A 40 5.24 -0.81 -3.94
CA ALA A 40 4.30 0.28 -3.76
C ALA A 40 3.28 -0.08 -2.68
N PHE A 41 2.92 0.88 -1.83
CA PHE A 41 1.87 0.69 -0.83
C PHE A 41 0.75 1.73 -0.88
N ILE A 42 -0.37 1.33 -0.30
CA ILE A 42 -1.45 2.21 0.14
C ILE A 42 -1.67 2.01 1.64
N ALA A 43 -1.94 3.09 2.36
CA ALA A 43 -2.12 3.13 3.80
C ALA A 43 -3.60 2.87 4.14
N LEU A 44 -3.87 1.66 4.61
CA LEU A 44 -5.22 1.20 4.94
C LEU A 44 -5.40 1.10 6.45
N PRO A 45 -6.63 1.10 6.98
CA PRO A 45 -6.87 0.74 8.38
C PRO A 45 -6.29 -0.64 8.69
N LYS A 46 -5.71 -0.82 9.88
CA LYS A 46 -5.19 -2.13 10.31
C LYS A 46 -6.20 -3.27 10.12
N GLY A 47 -5.71 -4.40 9.62
CA GLY A 47 -6.49 -5.61 9.36
C GLY A 47 -7.32 -5.58 8.07
N LEU A 48 -7.20 -4.53 7.25
CA LEU A 48 -7.84 -4.50 5.93
C LEU A 48 -6.95 -5.13 4.86
N CYS A 49 -5.62 -5.00 4.98
CA CYS A 49 -4.70 -5.52 3.97
C CYS A 49 -4.85 -7.03 3.76
N ASP A 50 -4.99 -7.80 4.85
CA ASP A 50 -5.17 -9.26 4.82
C ASP A 50 -6.51 -9.68 4.21
N LYS A 51 -7.48 -8.76 4.09
CA LYS A 51 -8.78 -9.01 3.45
C LYS A 51 -8.75 -8.73 1.96
N LEU A 52 -7.68 -8.12 1.44
CA LEU A 52 -7.50 -7.84 0.03
C LEU A 52 -6.76 -8.98 -0.65
N VAL A 53 -7.28 -9.41 -1.80
CA VAL A 53 -6.61 -10.42 -2.62
C VAL A 53 -5.26 -9.87 -3.09
N GLY A 54 -4.17 -10.55 -2.74
CA GLY A 54 -2.81 -10.12 -3.07
C GLY A 54 -2.21 -9.07 -2.13
N GLY A 55 -2.90 -8.72 -1.04
CA GLY A 55 -2.39 -7.82 -0.01
C GLY A 55 -1.23 -8.42 0.77
N ASN A 56 -0.21 -7.61 1.03
CA ASN A 56 0.91 -7.97 1.89
C ASN A 56 1.32 -6.78 2.77
N LEU A 57 1.69 -7.05 4.03
CA LEU A 57 2.23 -6.04 4.94
C LEU A 57 3.72 -5.77 4.73
N THR A 58 4.39 -6.57 3.90
CA THR A 58 5.81 -6.42 3.56
C THR A 58 6.01 -6.05 2.10
N SER A 59 6.97 -5.16 1.86
CA SER A 59 7.46 -4.81 0.53
C SER A 59 8.35 -5.93 0.00
N SER A 60 8.24 -6.26 -1.29
CA SER A 60 9.09 -7.25 -1.98
C SER A 60 9.76 -6.65 -3.23
#